data_AF-A0AAW0ZV34-F1
#
_entry.id   AF-A0AAW0ZV34-F1
#
_cell.length_a   1.000
_cell.length_b   1.000
_cell.length_c   1.000
_cell.angle_alpha   90.00
_cell.angle_beta   90.00
_cell.angle_gamma   90.00
#
_symmetry.space_group_name_H-M   'P 1'
#
loop_
_entity.id
_entity.type
_entity.pdbx_description
1 polymer ?
#
loop_
_entity_poly.entity_id
_entity_poly.type
_entity_poly.pdbx_seq_one_letter_code
_entity_poly.pdbx_strand_id
1 'polypeptide(L)'
;MPREQNKTSSASSLWRRKAYERHRLKVKKATRAIDVDPPRTRPHVAFNAKGLQLEREKQDRIARENFILLKKLRDIMQRERPIEKSYRLKWDESRCIRTR
;
A
#
# COMPACT_ATOMS: atom_id res chain seq x y z
N MET A 1 47.87 66.44 19.39
CA MET A 1 46.42 66.69 19.32
C MET A 1 45.68 65.42 19.74
N PRO A 2 45.12 65.34 20.96
CA PRO A 2 44.41 64.14 21.41
C PRO A 2 42.98 64.14 20.86
N ARG A 3 42.63 63.03 20.20
CA ARG A 3 41.31 62.78 19.60
C ARG A 3 40.26 62.72 20.71
N GLU A 4 39.29 63.63 20.67
CA GLU A 4 38.20 63.72 21.64
C GLU A 4 37.48 62.37 21.77
N GLN A 5 37.55 61.81 22.97
CA GLN A 5 36.76 60.64 23.33
C GLN A 5 35.32 61.10 23.52
N ASN A 6 34.51 60.88 22.50
CA ASN A 6 33.06 61.03 22.57
C ASN A 6 32.49 60.07 23.63
N LYS A 7 32.33 60.61 24.85
CA LYS A 7 31.56 60.03 25.95
C LYS A 7 30.11 59.93 25.49
N THR A 8 29.77 58.85 24.81
CA THR A 8 28.37 58.51 24.54
C THR A 8 27.70 58.22 25.87
N SER A 9 26.70 59.05 26.18
CA SER A 9 25.90 59.05 27.41
C SER A 9 25.57 57.63 27.85
N SER A 10 25.89 57.28 29.10
CA SER A 10 25.76 55.93 29.68
C SER A 10 24.38 55.27 29.44
N ALA A 11 23.31 56.07 29.50
CA ALA A 11 21.95 55.62 29.20
C ALA A 11 21.80 55.15 27.74
N SER A 12 22.53 55.79 26.81
CA SER A 12 22.49 55.48 25.38
C SER A 12 23.10 54.10 25.07
N SER A 13 24.21 53.81 25.73
CA SER A 13 24.90 52.53 25.60
C SER A 13 24.07 51.36 26.19
N LEU A 14 23.39 51.59 27.32
CA LEU A 14 22.59 50.57 28.00
C LEU A 14 21.33 50.16 27.21
N TRP A 15 20.59 51.11 26.61
CA TRP A 15 19.42 50.75 25.80
C TRP A 15 19.82 49.94 24.57
N ARG A 16 20.97 50.29 23.99
CA ARG A 16 21.50 49.65 22.78
C ARG A 16 21.95 48.22 23.07
N ARG A 17 22.58 47.98 24.23
CA ARG A 17 22.91 46.64 24.71
C ARG A 17 21.67 45.80 24.97
N LYS A 18 20.66 46.33 25.68
CA LYS A 18 19.39 45.63 25.93
C LYS A 18 18.61 45.33 24.65
N ALA A 19 18.66 46.22 23.66
CA ALA A 19 18.04 45.99 22.35
C ALA A 19 18.76 44.89 21.57
N TYR A 20 20.09 44.89 21.60
CA TYR A 20 20.91 43.85 21.00
C TYR A 20 20.66 42.48 21.64
N GLU A 21 20.64 42.39 22.97
CA GLU A 21 20.31 41.16 23.70
C GLU A 21 18.91 40.64 23.33
N ARG A 22 17.90 41.52 23.28
CA ARG A 22 16.54 41.15 22.83
C ARG A 22 16.52 40.65 21.39
N HIS A 23 17.24 41.29 20.48
CA HIS A 23 17.35 40.84 19.09
C HIS A 23 17.99 39.45 19.02
N ARG A 24 19.11 39.25 19.72
CA ARG A 24 19.80 37.95 19.76
C ARG A 24 18.92 36.84 20.35
N LEU A 25 18.14 37.14 21.39
CA LEU A 25 17.16 36.21 21.94
C LEU A 25 16.07 35.84 20.94
N LYS A 26 15.56 36.81 20.17
CA LYS A 26 14.58 36.56 19.10
C LYS A 26 15.17 35.71 17.98
N VAL A 27 16.39 36.01 17.54
CA VAL A 27 17.10 35.22 16.53
C VAL A 27 17.33 33.79 17.01
N LYS A 28 17.76 33.61 18.27
CA LYS A 28 17.99 32.28 18.85
C LYS A 28 16.69 31.46 18.98
N LYS A 29 15.55 32.12 19.25
CA LYS A 29 14.24 31.48 19.37
C LYS A 29 13.49 31.38 18.04
N ALA A 30 14.05 31.90 16.94
CA ALA A 30 13.40 31.87 15.65
C ALA A 30 13.27 30.42 15.17
N THR A 31 12.06 30.03 14.79
CA THR A 31 11.80 28.76 14.12
C THR A 31 12.06 28.91 12.62
N ARG A 32 12.38 27.81 11.93
CA ARG A 32 12.51 27.78 10.47
C ARG A 32 11.26 28.36 9.79
N ALA A 33 11.49 29.15 8.73
CA ALA A 33 10.41 29.82 7.99
C ALA A 33 9.50 28.82 7.26
N ILE A 34 10.05 27.66 6.88
CA ILE A 34 9.33 26.56 6.24
C ILE A 34 9.53 25.33 7.10
N ASP A 35 8.43 24.73 7.53
CA ASP A 35 8.43 23.42 8.15
C ASP A 35 8.62 22.35 7.07
N VAL A 36 9.77 21.67 7.10
CA VAL A 36 10.12 20.52 6.24
C VAL A 36 10.05 19.19 6.98
N ASP A 37 9.52 19.16 8.21
CA ASP A 37 9.49 17.91 8.98
C ASP A 37 8.37 17.02 8.47
N PRO A 38 8.59 15.70 8.43
CA PRO A 38 7.53 14.78 8.07
C PRO A 38 6.37 14.89 9.07
N PRO A 39 5.11 14.79 8.60
CA PRO A 39 3.97 14.82 9.48
C PRO A 39 4.04 13.66 10.47
N ARG A 40 3.51 13.88 11.68
CA ARG A 40 3.43 12.83 12.71
C ARG A 40 2.73 11.60 12.17
N THR A 41 3.31 10.43 12.43
CA THR A 41 2.73 9.15 12.05
C THR A 41 1.36 8.99 12.69
N ARG A 42 0.36 8.70 11.86
CA ARG A 42 -1.03 8.49 12.28
C ARG A 42 -1.29 6.98 12.28
N PRO A 43 -1.56 6.35 13.44
CA PRO A 43 -1.76 4.89 13.50
C PRO A 43 -2.87 4.38 12.56
N HIS A 44 -3.94 5.17 12.38
CA HIS A 44 -5.04 4.84 11.47
C HIS A 44 -4.67 4.88 9.98
N VAL A 45 -3.56 5.53 9.60
CA VAL A 45 -3.04 5.53 8.22
C VAL A 45 -2.17 4.30 7.97
N ALA A 46 -1.49 3.79 9.00
CA ALA A 46 -0.63 2.61 8.89
C ALA A 46 -1.41 1.29 8.88
N PHE A 47 -2.62 1.26 9.45
CA PHE A 47 -3.39 0.03 9.62
C PHE A 47 -4.36 -0.24 8.46
N ASN A 48 -3.92 -1.01 7.47
CA ASN A 48 -4.77 -1.46 6.36
C ASN A 48 -5.58 -2.72 6.71
N ALA A 49 -6.49 -2.59 7.69
CA ALA A 49 -7.29 -3.71 8.20
C ALA A 49 -8.09 -4.44 7.11
N LYS A 50 -8.74 -3.66 6.24
CA LYS A 50 -9.58 -4.19 5.15
C LYS A 50 -8.74 -4.91 4.09
N GLY A 51 -7.54 -4.43 3.79
CA GLY A 51 -6.62 -5.12 2.89
C GLY A 51 -6.21 -6.49 3.45
N LEU A 52 -5.89 -6.56 4.74
CA LEU A 52 -5.55 -7.83 5.41
C LEU A 52 -6.73 -8.80 5.41
N GLN A 53 -7.95 -8.30 5.65
CA GLN A 53 -9.17 -9.11 5.58
C GLN A 53 -9.38 -9.69 4.19
N LEU A 54 -9.31 -8.87 3.14
CA LEU A 54 -9.53 -9.31 1.76
C LEU A 54 -8.50 -10.35 1.31
N GLU A 55 -7.23 -10.20 1.72
CA GLU A 55 -6.20 -11.19 1.40
C GLU A 55 -6.48 -12.54 2.09
N ARG A 56 -6.96 -12.52 3.34
CA ARG A 56 -7.39 -13.74 4.03
C ARG A 56 -8.57 -14.41 3.32
N GLU A 57 -9.61 -13.66 2.97
CA GLU A 57 -10.78 -14.19 2.26
C GLU A 57 -10.40 -14.78 0.89
N LYS A 58 -9.46 -14.14 0.19
CA LYS A 58 -8.91 -14.64 -1.07
C LYS A 58 -8.17 -15.96 -0.88
N GLN A 59 -7.32 -16.06 0.15
CA GLN A 59 -6.61 -17.31 0.47
C GLN A 59 -7.58 -18.44 0.82
N ASP A 60 -8.62 -18.15 1.61
CA ASP A 60 -9.66 -19.11 1.96
C ASP A 60 -10.43 -19.59 0.72
N ARG A 61 -10.68 -18.70 -0.26
CA ARG A 61 -11.29 -19.08 -1.54
C ARG A 61 -10.37 -20.01 -2.33
N ILE A 62 -9.09 -19.67 -2.47
CA ILE A 62 -8.09 -20.48 -3.18
C ILE A 62 -7.97 -21.87 -2.54
N ALA A 63 -7.88 -21.94 -1.21
CA ALA A 63 -7.77 -23.22 -0.50
C ALA A 63 -8.97 -24.14 -0.75
N ARG A 64 -10.19 -23.59 -0.72
CA ARG A 64 -11.42 -24.34 -1.03
C ARG A 64 -11.45 -24.82 -2.48
N GLU A 65 -11.10 -23.95 -3.43
CA GLU A 65 -11.07 -24.30 -4.86
C GLU A 65 -10.02 -25.39 -5.14
N ASN A 66 -8.83 -25.28 -4.54
CA ASN A 66 -7.77 -26.29 -4.66
C ASN A 66 -8.22 -27.65 -4.13
N PHE A 67 -8.92 -27.68 -2.99
CA PHE A 67 -9.45 -28.93 -2.45
C PHE A 67 -10.46 -29.59 -3.40
N ILE A 68 -11.39 -28.79 -3.95
CA ILE A 68 -12.38 -29.27 -4.93
C ILE A 68 -11.67 -29.79 -6.19
N LEU A 69 -10.67 -29.07 -6.68
CA LEU A 69 -9.89 -29.46 -7.85
C LEU A 69 -9.18 -30.79 -7.62
N LEU A 70 -8.47 -30.94 -6.50
CA LEU A 70 -7.78 -32.18 -6.14
C LEU A 70 -8.73 -33.37 -6.05
N LYS A 71 -9.92 -33.17 -5.46
CA LYS A 71 -10.95 -34.22 -5.41
C LYS A 71 -11.39 -34.63 -6.81
N LYS A 72 -11.67 -33.67 -7.70
CA LYS A 72 -12.04 -33.95 -9.10
C LYS A 72 -10.93 -34.67 -9.87
N LEU A 73 -9.68 -34.24 -9.69
CA LEU A 73 -8.53 -34.87 -10.33
C LEU A 73 -8.37 -36.31 -9.86
N ARG A 74 -8.48 -36.58 -8.55
CA ARG A 74 -8.49 -37.93 -8.01
C ARG A 74 -9.58 -38.79 -8.66
N ASP A 75 -10.80 -38.29 -8.74
CA ASP A 75 -11.92 -39.03 -9.34
C ASP A 75 -11.69 -39.33 -10.83
N ILE A 76 -11.09 -38.40 -11.58
CA ILE A 76 -10.70 -38.60 -12.99
C ILE A 76 -9.59 -39.64 -13.11
N MET A 77 -8.56 -39.55 -12.27
CA MET A 77 -7.42 -40.48 -12.29
C MET A 77 -7.82 -41.90 -11.90
N GLN A 78 -8.78 -42.05 -10.96
CA GLN A 78 -9.28 -43.35 -10.50
C GLN A 78 -10.32 -43.97 -11.43
N ARG A 79 -10.95 -43.17 -12.31
CA ARG A 79 -11.80 -43.74 -13.36
C ARG A 79 -10.90 -44.51 -14.32
N GLU A 80 -11.03 -45.83 -14.32
CA GLU A 80 -10.59 -46.63 -15.46
C GLU A 80 -11.22 -46.03 -16.73
N ARG A 81 -10.39 -45.83 -17.77
CA ARG A 81 -10.94 -45.58 -19.11
C ARG A 81 -12.00 -46.66 -19.34
N PRO A 82 -13.21 -46.35 -19.81
CA PRO A 82 -14.15 -47.38 -20.20
C PRO A 82 -13.44 -48.27 -21.23
N ILE A 83 -12.98 -49.44 -20.78
CA ILE A 83 -12.40 -50.46 -21.65
C ILE A 83 -13.59 -50.92 -22.48
N GLU A 84 -13.63 -50.39 -23.69
CA GLU A 84 -14.40 -50.89 -24.82
C GLU A 84 -15.69 -51.61 -24.46
N LYS A 85 -16.77 -50.85 -24.25
CA LYS A 85 -17.97 -51.20 -25.02
C LYS A 85 -17.97 -50.29 -26.23
N SER A 86 -17.20 -50.73 -27.22
CA SER A 86 -17.36 -50.32 -28.61
C SER A 86 -18.77 -50.73 -29.07
N TYR A 87 -19.79 -50.00 -28.63
CA TYR A 87 -20.91 -49.74 -29.51
C TYR A 87 -20.37 -48.66 -30.46
N ARG A 88 -19.68 -49.11 -31.52
CA ARG A 88 -19.65 -48.35 -32.77
C ARG A 88 -21.11 -47.94 -32.99
N LEU A 89 -21.38 -46.64 -32.92
CA LEU A 89 -22.64 -46.09 -33.40
C LEU A 89 -22.74 -46.52 -34.86
N LYS A 90 -23.42 -47.65 -35.11
CA LYS A 90 -23.82 -48.03 -36.44
C LYS A 90 -24.83 -46.96 -36.82
N TRP A 91 -24.40 -46.06 -37.70
CA TRP A 91 -25.33 -45.25 -38.46
C TRP A 91 -26.35 -46.21 -39.06
N ASP A 92 -27.59 -46.09 -38.61
CA ASP A 92 -28.67 -46.80 -39.25
C ASP A 92 -28.75 -46.19 -40.65
N GLU A 93 -28.30 -46.93 -41.66
CA GLU A 93 -28.46 -46.55 -43.05
C GLU A 93 -29.97 -46.56 -43.31
N SER A 94 -30.59 -45.40 -43.11
CA SER A 94 -31.96 -45.14 -43.50
C SER A 94 -32.12 -45.58 -44.94
N ARG A 95 -32.86 -46.69 -45.14
CA ARG A 95 -33.18 -47.22 -46.46
C ARG A 95 -33.85 -46.11 -47.25
N CYS A 96 -33.13 -45.52 -48.20
CA CYS A 96 -33.72 -44.59 -49.13
C CYS A 96 -34.78 -45.36 -49.94
N ILE A 97 -36.03 -44.92 -49.85
CA ILE A 97 -37.11 -45.51 -50.62
C ILE A 97 -36.89 -45.06 -52.06
N ARG A 98 -36.42 -45.96 -52.92
CA ARG A 98 -36.27 -45.70 -54.34
C ARG A 98 -37.65 -45.77 -54.99
N THR A 99 -38.23 -44.62 -55.32
CA THR A 99 -39.45 -44.55 -56.12
C THR A 99 -39.17 -44.95 -57.58
N ARG A 100 -40.14 -45.66 -58.17
CA ARG A 100 -40.14 -46.10 -59.56
C ARG A 100 -40.43 -44.97 -60.54
#